data_AF-A0A2V5IB87-F1
#
_entry.id   AF-A0A2V5IB87-F1
#
_cell.length_a   1.000
_cell.length_b   1.000
_cell.length_c   1.000
_cell.angle_alpha   90.00
_cell.angle_beta   90.00
_cell.angle_gamma   90.00
#
_symmetry.space_group_name_H-M   'P 1'
#
loop_
_entity.id
_entity.type
_entity.pdbx_description
1 polymer ?
#
loop_
_entity_poly.entity_id
_entity_poly.type
_entity_poly.pdbx_seq_one_letter_code
_entity_poly.pdbx_strand_id
1 'polypeptide(L)'
;MDDLCTPLPSEPIPEFAAPLAPYLKSRQEAFRIRQALTAYVRSHIIFAENDPDNPELNANSHLNLSVPHDAVIGVKPIPPEITGLRRQYLEALQANVAARREYQAAVEKQNAYELQQQQRATEAPQCDPSQDLSEYVKLLRERRQLAKLQVFQRYSQELKERNRRRTESLEDSHKKLGVPPELLERINQPASNAGDRVEELMHRLEKAVIRAKAQFDREKELLEELKAQTNFDEGSLSANITPAARKAALQRTRDELIHWVEEKLVSAGSHEDSGSRLDLAPEDFEESTRLFEEQKAEVAQQYAEYVEARKALLDAASRACQPLTVPSLPLSNRPTSITQKSDASPEPQLLNPMDVLSYTEKNLLPLSKSQRALALQKFYLSGLLGKEKATSLRVLHRLRDESHLLPEFPMPANQPRSNRTAATASLRHANNFAEPTKKDEVISLAEAWAFASDEAGISEHEFVEQKLAKGYESVQNAKQELEAVARMLNQNDESTMRDDQKGKQDNGDVCASEGRMTRSRTKLEQREAQPKGPWAGLNGTIGVGE
;
A
#
# COMPACT_ATOMS: atom_id res chain seq x y z
N MET A 1 -24.54 -34.13 66.73
CA MET A 1 -24.98 -35.02 65.65
C MET A 1 -23.74 -35.33 64.87
N ASP A 2 -23.02 -36.31 65.38
CA ASP A 2 -21.72 -36.77 64.93
C ASP A 2 -21.89 -37.62 63.68
N ASP A 3 -21.57 -37.08 62.50
CA ASP A 3 -21.41 -37.88 61.29
C ASP A 3 -19.93 -38.18 61.06
N LEU A 4 -19.48 -39.20 61.79
CA LEU A 4 -18.30 -40.01 61.50
C LEU A 4 -18.47 -40.67 60.12
N CYS A 5 -17.99 -40.03 59.06
CA CYS A 5 -17.77 -40.70 57.78
C CYS A 5 -16.29 -41.09 57.67
N THR A 6 -16.03 -42.33 58.09
CA THR A 6 -14.76 -43.04 58.01
C THR A 6 -14.13 -42.99 56.61
N PRO A 7 -12.81 -42.76 56.47
CA PRO A 7 -12.14 -42.92 55.19
C PRO A 7 -12.08 -44.42 54.83
N LEU A 8 -12.58 -44.77 53.65
CA LEU A 8 -12.48 -46.10 53.06
C LEU A 8 -11.00 -46.54 52.96
N PRO A 9 -10.67 -47.82 53.21
CA PRO A 9 -9.30 -48.32 53.16
C PRO A 9 -8.77 -48.26 51.73
N SER A 10 -7.58 -47.67 51.56
CA SER A 10 -6.80 -47.66 50.33
C SER A 10 -6.60 -49.08 49.82
N GLU A 11 -6.84 -49.31 48.52
CA GLU A 11 -6.49 -50.55 47.83
C GLU A 11 -5.04 -50.96 48.13
N PRO A 12 -4.76 -52.25 48.40
CA PRO A 12 -3.41 -52.69 48.73
C PRO A 12 -2.47 -52.45 47.55
N ILE A 13 -1.39 -51.71 47.82
CA ILE A 13 -0.34 -51.44 46.84
C ILE A 13 0.23 -52.79 46.36
N PRO A 14 0.27 -53.07 45.04
CA PRO A 14 0.86 -54.29 44.51
C PRO A 14 2.31 -54.48 44.97
N GLU A 15 2.76 -55.71 45.21
CA GLU A 15 4.10 -56.00 45.77
C GLU A 15 5.26 -55.39 44.96
N PHE A 16 5.11 -55.27 43.64
CA PHE A 16 6.12 -54.64 42.78
C PHE A 16 6.27 -53.12 43.03
N ALA A 17 5.23 -52.48 43.58
CA ALA A 17 5.19 -51.07 43.92
C ALA A 17 5.47 -50.81 45.42
N ALA A 18 5.70 -51.86 46.22
CA ALA A 18 6.16 -51.75 47.61
C ALA A 18 7.41 -50.86 47.80
N PRO A 19 8.46 -50.89 46.96
CA PRO A 19 9.59 -49.96 47.09
C PRO A 19 9.21 -48.49 46.77
N LEU A 20 8.11 -48.27 46.06
CA LEU A 20 7.59 -46.93 45.73
C LEU A 20 6.54 -46.44 46.73
N ALA A 21 6.08 -47.29 47.65
CA ALA A 21 5.10 -46.95 48.68
C ALA A 21 5.39 -45.63 49.45
N PRO A 22 6.63 -45.29 49.85
CA PRO A 22 6.88 -44.00 50.51
C PRO A 22 6.67 -42.77 49.60
N TYR A 23 6.73 -42.95 48.28
CA TYR A 23 6.58 -41.90 47.27
C TYR A 23 5.18 -41.89 46.61
N LEU A 24 4.39 -42.95 46.79
CA LEU A 24 3.01 -43.05 46.31
C LEU A 24 2.06 -42.41 47.34
N LYS A 25 1.62 -41.19 47.05
CA LYS A 25 0.59 -40.49 47.85
C LYS A 25 -0.79 -40.77 47.29
N SER A 26 -1.78 -40.93 48.18
CA SER A 26 -3.18 -41.03 47.76
C SER A 26 -3.60 -39.74 47.04
N ARG A 27 -4.60 -39.83 46.14
CA ARG A 27 -5.07 -38.65 45.38
C ARG A 27 -5.46 -37.48 46.31
N GLN A 28 -6.06 -37.81 47.46
CA GLN A 28 -6.48 -36.84 48.46
C GLN A 28 -5.28 -36.22 49.19
N GLU A 29 -4.27 -37.02 49.56
CA GLU A 29 -3.03 -36.51 50.15
C GLU A 29 -2.25 -35.63 49.18
N ALA A 30 -2.11 -36.06 47.92
CA ALA A 30 -1.46 -35.26 46.88
C ALA A 30 -2.16 -33.92 46.67
N PHE A 31 -3.50 -33.91 46.71
CA PHE A 31 -4.28 -32.68 46.63
C PHE A 31 -4.03 -31.76 47.83
N ARG A 32 -4.08 -32.29 49.07
CA ARG A 32 -3.80 -31.53 50.29
C ARG A 32 -2.38 -30.95 50.29
N ILE A 33 -1.40 -31.74 49.86
CA ILE A 33 0.00 -31.31 49.74
C ILE A 33 0.11 -30.16 48.73
N ARG A 34 -0.49 -30.28 47.53
CA ARG A 34 -0.51 -29.19 46.54
C ARG A 34 -1.15 -27.93 47.09
N GLN A 35 -2.29 -28.05 47.77
CA GLN A 35 -2.98 -26.91 48.36
C GLN A 35 -2.11 -26.18 49.41
N ALA A 36 -1.48 -26.93 50.31
CA ALA A 36 -0.58 -26.36 51.32
C ALA A 36 0.62 -25.65 50.69
N LEU A 37 1.21 -26.24 49.65
CA LEU A 37 2.36 -25.67 48.94
C LEU A 37 1.98 -24.41 48.15
N THR A 38 0.82 -24.41 47.51
CA THR A 38 0.29 -23.23 46.80
C THR A 38 -0.01 -22.11 47.79
N ALA A 39 -0.61 -22.42 48.95
CA ALA A 39 -0.84 -21.45 50.01
C ALA A 39 0.47 -20.86 50.55
N TYR A 40 1.52 -21.69 50.68
CA TYR A 40 2.84 -21.23 51.09
C TYR A 40 3.48 -20.28 50.08
N VAL A 41 3.50 -20.63 48.78
CA VAL A 41 4.01 -19.75 47.71
C VAL A 41 3.22 -18.45 47.64
N ARG A 42 1.89 -18.51 47.83
CA ARG A 42 1.01 -17.32 47.86
C ARG A 42 1.40 -16.35 48.97
N SER A 43 1.81 -16.84 50.14
CA SER A 43 2.16 -15.96 51.27
C SER A 43 3.30 -14.98 50.96
N HIS A 44 4.12 -15.32 49.96
CA HIS A 44 5.23 -14.52 49.46
C HIS A 44 4.83 -13.54 48.34
N ILE A 45 3.60 -13.58 47.84
CA ILE A 45 3.11 -12.70 46.77
C ILE A 45 2.22 -11.62 47.39
N ILE A 46 2.43 -10.37 46.98
CA ILE A 46 1.63 -9.20 47.37
C ILE A 46 0.67 -8.90 46.22
N PHE A 47 -0.61 -9.06 46.47
CA PHE A 47 -1.67 -8.75 45.52
C PHE A 47 -2.13 -7.31 45.66
N ALA A 48 -2.67 -6.76 44.59
CA ALA A 48 -3.44 -5.52 44.64
C ALA A 48 -4.59 -5.68 45.63
N GLU A 49 -4.82 -4.61 46.40
CA GLU A 49 -5.88 -4.54 47.41
C GLU A 49 -7.15 -5.12 46.81
N ASN A 50 -7.74 -6.10 47.49
CA ASN A 50 -8.97 -6.70 47.00
C ASN A 50 -10.01 -5.58 46.92
N ASP A 51 -10.70 -5.46 45.78
CA ASP A 51 -11.90 -4.64 45.70
C ASP A 51 -12.77 -4.91 46.93
N PRO A 52 -13.28 -3.87 47.62
CA PRO A 52 -14.04 -4.02 48.86
C PRO A 52 -15.27 -4.91 48.69
N ASP A 53 -15.73 -5.11 47.45
CA ASP A 53 -16.88 -5.92 47.09
C ASP A 53 -16.57 -7.42 46.89
N ASN A 54 -15.30 -7.83 46.79
CA ASN A 54 -14.95 -9.25 46.57
C ASN A 54 -13.54 -9.64 47.09
N PRO A 55 -13.39 -9.92 48.40
CA PRO A 55 -12.10 -10.28 49.00
C PRO A 55 -11.51 -11.63 48.55
N GLU A 56 -12.28 -12.47 47.84
CA GLU A 56 -11.89 -13.84 47.46
C GLU A 56 -11.63 -14.08 45.97
N LEU A 57 -11.84 -13.07 45.09
CA LEU A 57 -11.62 -13.23 43.63
C LEU A 57 -10.18 -13.66 43.31
N ASN A 58 -9.21 -13.07 44.00
CA ASN A 58 -7.79 -13.40 43.87
C ASN A 58 -7.37 -14.59 44.76
N ALA A 59 -8.23 -15.08 45.66
CA ALA A 59 -7.96 -16.22 46.54
C ALA A 59 -8.02 -17.56 45.79
N ASN A 60 -8.97 -17.69 44.86
CA ASN A 60 -9.26 -18.94 44.16
C ASN A 60 -8.51 -19.10 42.81
N SER A 61 -7.90 -18.03 42.28
CA SER A 61 -7.27 -18.03 40.95
C SER A 61 -5.95 -18.82 40.86
N HIS A 62 -5.34 -19.19 41.99
CA HIS A 62 -4.02 -19.85 42.02
C HIS A 62 -4.05 -21.37 42.15
N LEU A 63 -5.19 -22.00 42.44
CA LEU A 63 -5.30 -23.46 42.21
C LEU A 63 -5.20 -23.79 40.71
N ASN A 64 -5.50 -22.79 39.86
CA ASN A 64 -5.49 -22.89 38.40
C ASN A 64 -4.29 -22.17 37.74
N LEU A 65 -3.35 -21.59 38.51
CA LEU A 65 -2.18 -20.82 38.02
C LEU A 65 -2.51 -19.69 37.02
N SER A 66 -3.78 -19.30 36.89
CA SER A 66 -4.26 -18.29 35.95
C SER A 66 -4.55 -17.00 36.70
N VAL A 67 -3.50 -16.24 36.96
CA VAL A 67 -3.61 -14.94 37.62
C VAL A 67 -3.77 -13.87 36.54
N PRO A 68 -4.83 -13.04 36.59
CA PRO A 68 -4.94 -11.91 35.68
C PRO A 68 -3.70 -11.01 35.85
N HIS A 69 -3.18 -10.53 34.73
CA HIS A 69 -1.85 -9.93 34.67
C HIS A 69 -1.70 -8.78 35.66
N ASP A 70 -2.74 -8.01 35.95
CA ASP A 70 -2.65 -6.80 36.79
C ASP A 70 -2.76 -7.04 38.32
N ALA A 71 -3.03 -8.27 38.76
CA ALA A 71 -3.35 -8.51 40.17
C ALA A 71 -2.13 -8.57 41.11
N VAL A 72 -0.90 -8.71 40.59
CA VAL A 72 0.32 -8.88 41.40
C VAL A 72 1.14 -7.59 41.45
N ILE A 73 1.18 -6.97 42.63
CA ILE A 73 1.90 -5.71 42.88
C ILE A 73 3.38 -5.94 43.23
N GLY A 74 3.70 -7.07 43.89
CA GLY A 74 5.07 -7.34 44.32
C GLY A 74 5.27 -8.72 44.94
N VAL A 75 6.53 -9.03 45.24
CA VAL A 75 6.95 -10.29 45.90
C VAL A 75 7.76 -9.93 47.14
N LYS A 76 7.44 -10.58 48.27
CA LYS A 76 8.22 -10.49 49.52
C LYS A 76 9.61 -11.12 49.33
N PRO A 77 10.62 -10.75 50.13
CA PRO A 77 11.94 -11.38 50.06
C PRO A 77 11.82 -12.90 50.18
N ILE A 78 12.43 -13.61 49.23
CA ILE A 78 12.33 -15.08 49.11
C ILE A 78 13.15 -15.71 50.25
N PRO A 79 12.53 -16.47 51.16
CA PRO A 79 13.28 -17.19 52.21
C PRO A 79 14.23 -18.22 51.59
N PRO A 80 15.41 -18.45 52.18
CA PRO A 80 16.39 -19.43 51.68
C PRO A 80 15.87 -20.88 51.72
N GLU A 81 14.80 -21.14 52.47
CA GLU A 81 14.13 -22.44 52.59
C GLU A 81 13.40 -22.85 51.30
N ILE A 82 13.05 -21.88 50.45
CA ILE A 82 12.43 -22.15 49.15
C ILE A 82 13.54 -22.50 48.16
N THR A 83 13.58 -23.76 47.76
CA THR A 83 14.58 -24.29 46.82
C THR A 83 13.93 -24.80 45.54
N GLY A 84 14.71 -24.84 44.46
CA GLY A 84 14.28 -25.37 43.16
C GLY A 84 13.29 -24.50 42.40
N LEU A 85 12.33 -25.13 41.72
CA LEU A 85 11.41 -24.49 40.78
C LEU A 85 10.55 -23.38 41.41
N ARG A 86 10.17 -23.53 42.68
CA ARG A 86 9.35 -22.52 43.38
C ARG A 86 10.10 -21.21 43.60
N ARG A 87 11.41 -21.30 43.85
CA ARG A 87 12.27 -20.13 43.97
C ARG A 87 12.45 -19.45 42.62
N GLN A 88 12.73 -20.22 41.57
CA GLN A 88 12.83 -19.70 40.21
C GLN A 88 11.54 -19.01 39.76
N TYR A 89 10.38 -19.55 40.13
CA TYR A 89 9.09 -18.92 39.88
C TYR A 89 8.95 -17.56 40.58
N LEU A 90 9.29 -17.48 41.87
CA LEU A 90 9.23 -16.22 42.62
C LEU A 90 10.25 -15.18 42.11
N GLU A 91 11.46 -15.61 41.74
CA GLU A 91 12.48 -14.76 41.11
C GLU A 91 12.02 -14.24 39.75
N ALA A 92 11.43 -15.11 38.91
CA ALA A 92 10.85 -14.72 37.63
C ALA A 92 9.68 -13.74 37.81
N LEU A 93 8.86 -13.95 38.83
CA LEU A 93 7.75 -13.05 39.15
C LEU A 93 8.27 -11.69 39.61
N GLN A 94 9.29 -11.65 40.46
CA GLN A 94 9.94 -10.41 40.89
C GLN A 94 10.52 -9.64 39.70
N ALA A 95 11.22 -10.34 38.79
CA ALA A 95 11.75 -9.75 37.56
C ALA A 95 10.64 -9.23 36.64
N ASN A 96 9.52 -9.95 36.52
CA ASN A 96 8.38 -9.51 35.72
C ASN A 96 7.73 -8.23 36.29
N VAL A 97 7.54 -8.16 37.61
CA VAL A 97 7.03 -6.96 38.28
C VAL A 97 7.99 -5.77 38.10
N ALA A 98 9.30 -5.98 38.21
CA ALA A 98 10.29 -4.93 37.97
C ALA A 98 10.24 -4.42 36.53
N ALA A 99 10.25 -5.33 35.54
CA ALA A 99 10.17 -4.99 34.13
C ALA A 99 8.90 -4.19 33.79
N ARG A 100 7.77 -4.48 34.43
CA ARG A 100 6.53 -3.74 34.24
C ARG A 100 6.60 -2.32 34.80
N ARG A 101 7.19 -2.14 35.98
CA ARG A 101 7.39 -0.79 36.56
C ARG A 101 8.32 0.04 35.67
N GLU A 102 9.37 -0.57 35.13
CA GLU A 102 10.26 0.10 34.18
C GLU A 102 9.55 0.47 32.88
N TYR A 103 8.72 -0.43 32.34
CA TYR A 103 7.90 -0.17 31.18
C TYR A 103 6.91 0.99 31.41
N GLN A 104 6.17 0.96 32.52
CA GLN A 104 5.24 2.04 32.90
C GLN A 104 5.98 3.37 33.05
N ALA A 105 7.13 3.40 33.74
CA ALA A 105 7.95 4.59 33.86
C ALA A 105 8.49 5.08 32.51
N ALA A 106 8.79 4.19 31.57
CA ALA A 106 9.22 4.56 30.22
C ALA A 106 8.07 5.18 29.41
N VAL A 107 6.87 4.62 29.50
CA VAL A 107 5.65 5.15 28.88
C VAL A 107 5.30 6.52 29.46
N GLU A 108 5.32 6.67 30.79
CA GLU A 108 5.08 7.96 31.44
C GLU A 108 6.08 9.03 31.02
N LYS A 109 7.37 8.68 30.90
CA LYS A 109 8.39 9.59 30.37
C LYS A 109 8.09 10.00 28.94
N GLN A 110 7.71 9.07 28.07
CA GLN A 110 7.33 9.38 26.68
C GLN A 110 6.14 10.32 26.63
N ASN A 111 5.08 10.01 27.38
CA ASN A 111 3.89 10.87 27.47
C ASN A 111 4.24 12.27 28.00
N ALA A 112 5.14 12.38 28.98
CA ALA A 112 5.61 13.67 29.49
C ALA A 112 6.42 14.45 28.45
N TYR A 113 7.28 13.78 27.67
CA TYR A 113 7.99 14.40 26.55
C TYR A 113 7.03 14.88 25.45
N GLU A 114 6.01 14.10 25.12
CA GLU A 114 4.99 14.46 24.14
C GLU A 114 4.16 15.66 24.62
N LEU A 115 3.72 15.68 25.88
CA LEU A 115 3.03 16.83 26.47
C LEU A 115 3.91 18.09 26.48
N GLN A 116 5.20 17.94 26.78
CA GLN A 116 6.14 19.06 26.76
C GLN A 116 6.41 19.56 25.33
N GLN A 117 6.45 18.67 24.34
CA GLN A 117 6.53 19.05 22.93
C GLN A 117 5.27 19.77 22.46
N GLN A 118 4.09 19.29 22.84
CA GLN A 118 2.82 19.93 22.52
C GLN A 118 2.73 21.33 23.15
N GLN A 119 3.17 21.50 24.40
CA GLN A 119 3.21 22.80 25.07
C GLN A 119 4.21 23.78 24.41
N ARG A 120 5.38 23.29 23.95
CA ARG A 120 6.33 24.11 23.18
C ARG A 120 5.81 24.43 21.76
N ALA A 121 5.01 23.56 21.17
CA ALA A 121 4.38 23.79 19.87
C ALA A 121 3.28 24.85 19.92
N THR A 122 2.66 25.09 21.08
CA THR A 122 1.70 26.21 21.26
C THR A 122 2.34 27.60 21.36
N GLU A 123 3.65 27.71 21.62
CA GLU A 123 4.37 29.00 21.72
C GLU A 123 5.15 29.36 20.45
N ALA A 124 5.35 28.42 19.51
CA ALA A 124 5.92 28.71 18.20
C ALA A 124 4.82 29.14 17.22
N PRO A 125 5.07 30.10 16.31
CA PRO A 125 4.13 30.40 15.24
C PRO A 125 3.88 29.10 14.46
N GLN A 126 2.61 28.73 14.30
CA GLN A 126 2.18 27.55 13.56
C GLN A 126 2.80 27.61 12.16
N CYS A 127 3.93 26.93 11.95
CA CYS A 127 4.42 26.65 10.61
C CYS A 127 3.54 25.52 10.08
N ASP A 128 2.78 25.82 9.04
CA ASP A 128 2.02 24.81 8.33
C ASP A 128 3.00 23.72 7.87
N PRO A 129 2.76 22.44 8.19
CA PRO A 129 3.65 21.35 7.76
C PRO A 129 3.77 21.26 6.22
N SER A 130 2.82 21.86 5.50
CA SER A 130 2.86 22.06 4.04
C SER A 130 3.91 23.09 3.61
N GLN A 131 4.13 24.15 4.40
CA GLN A 131 5.17 25.15 4.14
C GLN A 131 6.56 24.53 4.36
N ASP A 132 6.78 23.81 5.47
CA ASP A 132 8.04 23.10 5.75
C ASP A 132 8.40 22.08 4.67
N LEU A 133 7.40 21.32 4.21
CA LEU A 133 7.60 20.36 3.10
C LEU A 133 7.91 21.09 1.79
N SER A 134 7.26 22.23 1.53
CA SER A 134 7.53 23.05 0.35
C SER A 134 8.94 23.65 0.38
N GLU A 135 9.41 24.08 1.56
CA GLU A 135 10.76 24.60 1.78
C GLU A 135 11.81 23.50 1.64
N TYR A 136 11.55 22.31 2.17
CA TYR A 136 12.42 21.16 1.99
C TYR A 136 12.54 20.74 0.52
N VAL A 137 11.45 20.78 -0.24
CA VAL A 137 11.48 20.50 -1.68
C VAL A 137 12.26 21.58 -2.44
N LYS A 138 12.14 22.85 -2.07
CA LYS A 138 12.96 23.94 -2.63
C LYS A 138 14.44 23.72 -2.36
N LEU A 139 14.80 23.38 -1.11
CA LEU A 139 16.18 23.07 -0.73
C LEU A 139 16.75 21.86 -1.48
N LEU A 140 15.94 20.81 -1.71
CA LEU A 140 16.36 19.68 -2.54
C LEU A 140 16.60 20.08 -4.01
N ARG A 141 15.77 20.96 -4.56
CA ARG A 141 15.96 21.50 -5.92
C ARG A 141 17.24 22.34 -6.00
N GLU A 142 17.49 23.19 -5.01
CA GLU A 142 18.72 23.99 -4.91
C GLU A 142 19.97 23.11 -4.78
N ARG A 143 19.94 22.07 -3.94
CA ARG A 143 21.06 21.11 -3.84
C ARG A 143 21.33 20.40 -5.16
N ARG A 144 20.29 20.03 -5.91
CA ARG A 144 20.43 19.46 -7.26
C ARG A 144 21.03 20.47 -8.24
N GLN A 145 20.63 21.74 -8.16
CA GLN A 145 21.22 22.80 -8.98
C GLN A 145 22.69 23.03 -8.64
N LEU A 146 23.05 23.04 -7.36
CA LEU A 146 24.45 23.15 -6.92
C LEU A 146 25.28 21.97 -7.40
N ALA A 147 24.76 20.74 -7.34
CA ALA A 147 25.44 19.57 -7.89
C ALA A 147 25.68 19.70 -9.41
N LYS A 148 24.69 20.20 -10.16
CA LYS A 148 24.85 20.48 -11.60
C LYS A 148 25.92 21.56 -11.85
N LEU A 149 25.91 22.65 -11.08
CA LEU A 149 26.91 23.70 -11.20
C LEU A 149 28.33 23.20 -10.87
N GLN A 150 28.48 22.33 -9.87
CA GLN A 150 29.77 21.70 -9.56
C GLN A 150 30.27 20.83 -10.73
N VAL A 151 29.38 20.12 -11.42
CA VAL A 151 29.72 19.36 -12.62
C VAL A 151 30.19 20.29 -13.75
N PHE A 152 29.48 21.39 -14.02
CA PHE A 152 29.92 22.39 -14.99
C PHE A 152 31.26 23.04 -14.61
N GLN A 153 31.48 23.31 -13.33
CA GLN A 153 32.74 23.85 -12.84
C GLN A 153 33.89 22.86 -13.06
N ARG A 154 33.68 21.57 -12.80
CA ARG A 154 34.67 20.51 -13.08
C ARG A 154 34.98 20.43 -14.56
N TYR A 155 33.98 20.38 -15.43
CA TYR A 155 34.21 20.36 -16.88
C TYR A 155 34.90 21.63 -17.39
N SER A 156 34.58 22.80 -16.83
CA SER A 156 35.28 24.05 -17.16
C SER A 156 36.75 24.01 -16.74
N GLN A 157 37.04 23.48 -15.55
CA GLN A 157 38.41 23.27 -15.06
C GLN A 157 39.16 22.27 -15.94
N GLU A 158 38.55 21.14 -16.28
CA GLU A 158 39.12 20.17 -17.22
C GLU A 158 39.37 20.76 -18.61
N LEU A 159 38.47 21.61 -19.10
CA LEU A 159 38.65 22.28 -20.39
C LEU A 159 39.81 23.28 -20.32
N LYS A 160 39.94 24.02 -19.22
CA LYS A 160 41.07 24.93 -18.99
C LYS A 160 42.39 24.16 -18.88
N GLU A 161 42.40 23.01 -18.22
CA GLU A 161 43.58 22.14 -18.16
C GLU A 161 43.93 21.53 -19.52
N ARG A 162 42.94 21.05 -20.28
CA ARG A 162 43.14 20.56 -21.65
C ARG A 162 43.64 21.67 -22.56
N ASN A 163 43.13 22.90 -22.43
CA ASN A 163 43.59 24.06 -23.18
C ASN A 163 45.02 24.44 -22.78
N ARG A 164 45.37 24.43 -21.48
CA ARG A 164 46.75 24.66 -21.02
C ARG A 164 47.71 23.62 -21.60
N ARG A 165 47.36 22.34 -21.52
CA ARG A 165 48.15 21.23 -22.13
C ARG A 165 48.26 21.37 -23.65
N ARG A 166 47.19 21.81 -24.32
CA ARG A 166 47.18 22.09 -25.76
C ARG A 166 48.06 23.29 -26.11
N THR A 167 48.10 24.34 -25.28
CA THR A 167 48.92 25.54 -25.49
C THR A 167 50.40 25.23 -25.24
N GLU A 168 50.72 24.45 -24.21
CA GLU A 168 52.07 23.93 -23.93
C GLU A 168 52.55 23.01 -25.08
N SER A 169 51.68 22.13 -25.61
CA SER A 169 51.98 21.30 -26.78
C SER A 169 52.10 22.11 -28.08
N LEU A 170 51.38 23.22 -28.22
CA LEU A 170 51.47 24.11 -29.38
C LEU A 170 52.77 24.94 -29.32
N GLU A 171 53.15 25.47 -28.15
CA GLU A 171 54.42 26.18 -27.95
C GLU A 171 55.65 25.26 -28.14
N ASP A 172 55.55 23.99 -27.73
CA ASP A 172 56.59 22.99 -28.01
C ASP A 172 56.65 22.61 -29.50
N SER A 173 55.52 22.68 -30.21
CA SER A 173 55.46 22.43 -31.65
C SER A 173 55.85 23.65 -32.50
N HIS A 174 55.69 24.88 -32.00
CA HIS A 174 56.12 26.10 -32.71
C HIS A 174 57.65 26.33 -32.67
N LYS A 175 58.38 25.64 -31.79
CA LYS A 175 59.86 25.64 -31.79
C LYS A 175 60.48 24.63 -32.75
N LYS A 176 59.68 23.78 -33.40
CA LYS A 176 60.15 22.81 -34.39
C LYS A 176 59.21 22.81 -35.60
N LEU A 177 59.74 23.29 -36.72
CA LEU A 177 59.13 23.39 -38.05
C LEU A 177 58.32 24.67 -38.31
N GLY A 178 58.97 25.60 -39.00
CA GLY A 178 58.27 26.41 -39.99
C GLY A 178 58.03 25.55 -41.24
N VAL A 179 56.83 25.69 -41.84
CA VAL A 179 56.44 25.52 -43.27
C VAL A 179 54.89 25.42 -43.37
N PRO A 180 54.26 25.89 -44.48
CA PRO A 180 53.00 26.63 -44.52
C PRO A 180 51.68 25.80 -44.69
N PRO A 181 50.49 26.46 -44.57
CA PRO A 181 49.23 25.83 -44.23
C PRO A 181 48.36 25.50 -45.46
N GLU A 182 48.56 24.32 -46.07
CA GLU A 182 47.68 23.87 -47.17
C GLU A 182 47.33 22.37 -47.13
N LEU A 183 47.76 21.64 -46.08
CA LEU A 183 47.47 20.20 -45.91
C LEU A 183 46.68 19.86 -44.63
N LEU A 184 46.06 20.86 -43.99
CA LEU A 184 45.27 20.67 -42.76
C LEU A 184 43.77 20.48 -43.00
N GLU A 185 43.28 20.64 -44.23
CA GLU A 185 41.85 20.59 -44.53
C GLU A 185 41.32 19.17 -44.82
N ARG A 186 42.20 18.17 -45.00
CA ARG A 186 41.80 16.82 -45.42
C ARG A 186 41.83 15.73 -44.34
N ILE A 187 42.13 16.09 -43.09
CA ILE A 187 42.24 15.14 -41.95
C ILE A 187 41.14 15.41 -40.89
N ASN A 188 40.31 16.44 -41.05
CA ASN A 188 39.22 16.76 -40.12
C ASN A 188 37.93 16.00 -40.42
N GLN A 189 37.99 14.67 -40.51
CA GLN A 189 36.81 13.82 -40.31
C GLN A 189 37.05 12.94 -39.09
N PRO A 190 36.69 13.39 -37.88
CA PRO A 190 36.68 12.53 -36.72
C PRO A 190 35.52 11.54 -36.83
N ALA A 191 35.83 10.26 -36.64
CA ALA A 191 34.90 9.17 -36.39
C ALA A 191 34.21 9.33 -35.01
N SER A 192 33.49 10.44 -34.82
CA SER A 192 32.76 10.81 -33.60
C SER A 192 31.26 11.01 -33.88
N ASN A 193 30.72 10.33 -34.90
CA ASN A 193 29.36 10.56 -35.38
C ASN A 193 28.29 9.73 -34.64
N ALA A 194 28.66 8.85 -33.71
CA ALA A 194 27.68 8.03 -32.99
C ALA A 194 26.98 8.81 -31.87
N GLY A 195 27.72 9.62 -31.10
CA GLY A 195 27.16 10.47 -30.04
C GLY A 195 26.39 11.66 -30.61
N ASP A 196 26.97 12.34 -31.59
CA ASP A 196 26.38 13.51 -32.26
C ASP A 196 25.08 13.17 -32.99
N ARG A 197 24.97 11.95 -33.57
CA ARG A 197 23.75 11.46 -34.21
C ARG A 197 22.63 11.18 -33.21
N VAL A 198 22.95 10.68 -32.01
CA VAL A 198 21.95 10.46 -30.96
C VAL A 198 21.45 11.81 -30.41
N GLU A 199 22.36 12.76 -30.19
CA GLU A 199 22.01 14.12 -29.77
C GLU A 199 21.18 14.84 -30.85
N GLU A 200 21.52 14.70 -32.12
CA GLU A 200 20.74 15.24 -33.23
C GLU A 200 19.34 14.61 -33.32
N LEU A 201 19.22 13.29 -33.13
CA LEU A 201 17.93 12.59 -33.06
C LEU A 201 17.10 13.06 -31.86
N MET A 202 17.73 13.27 -30.71
CA MET A 202 17.07 13.83 -29.52
C MET A 202 16.55 15.24 -29.81
N HIS A 203 17.36 16.13 -30.40
CA HIS A 203 16.92 17.47 -30.75
C HIS A 203 15.81 17.49 -31.79
N ARG A 204 15.81 16.55 -32.75
CA ARG A 204 14.71 16.37 -33.71
C ARG A 204 13.43 15.92 -32.99
N LEU A 205 13.54 15.01 -32.02
CA LEU A 205 12.41 14.55 -31.22
C LEU A 205 11.89 15.66 -30.31
N GLU A 206 12.75 16.40 -29.63
CA GLU A 206 12.38 17.59 -28.83
C GLU A 206 11.63 18.61 -29.68
N LYS A 207 12.13 18.89 -30.89
CA LYS A 207 11.47 19.80 -31.84
C LYS A 207 10.12 19.26 -32.31
N ALA A 208 10.01 17.95 -32.55
CA ALA A 208 8.75 17.30 -32.92
C ALA A 208 7.73 17.35 -31.78
N VAL A 209 8.15 17.08 -30.55
CA VAL A 209 7.31 17.15 -29.34
C VAL A 209 6.83 18.58 -29.09
N ILE A 210 7.71 19.59 -29.23
CA ILE A 210 7.32 21.00 -29.09
C ILE A 210 6.32 21.39 -30.17
N ARG A 211 6.50 20.95 -31.41
CA ARG A 211 5.54 21.20 -32.50
C ARG A 211 4.19 20.52 -32.25
N ALA A 212 4.21 19.26 -31.84
CA ALA A 212 2.99 18.50 -31.53
C ALA A 212 2.24 19.12 -30.34
N LYS A 213 2.96 19.54 -29.30
CA LYS A 213 2.38 20.27 -28.17
C LYS A 213 1.76 21.59 -28.61
N ALA A 214 2.46 22.37 -29.43
CA ALA A 214 1.93 23.64 -29.95
C ALA A 214 0.69 23.43 -30.85
N GLN A 215 0.62 22.32 -31.59
CA GLN A 215 -0.57 21.95 -32.36
C GLN A 215 -1.73 21.55 -31.44
N PHE A 216 -1.47 20.72 -30.43
CA PHE A 216 -2.45 20.32 -29.44
C PHE A 216 -3.01 21.51 -28.65
N ASP A 217 -2.16 22.45 -28.23
CA ASP A 217 -2.58 23.64 -27.50
C ASP A 217 -3.48 24.52 -28.40
N ARG A 218 -3.17 24.67 -29.70
CA ARG A 218 -4.05 25.37 -30.66
C ARG A 218 -5.38 24.67 -30.88
N GLU A 219 -5.38 23.35 -31.03
CA GLU A 219 -6.62 22.57 -31.18
C GLU A 219 -7.47 22.67 -29.92
N LYS A 220 -6.85 22.66 -28.74
CA LYS A 220 -7.52 22.85 -27.46
C LYS A 220 -8.14 24.24 -27.36
N GLU A 221 -7.41 25.30 -27.72
CA GLU A 221 -7.93 26.68 -27.76
C GLU A 221 -9.11 26.77 -28.73
N LEU A 222 -9.01 26.21 -29.94
CA LEU A 222 -10.14 26.15 -30.89
C LEU A 222 -11.32 25.37 -30.35
N LEU A 223 -11.11 24.28 -29.61
CA LEU A 223 -12.19 23.54 -28.94
C LEU A 223 -12.82 24.34 -27.81
N GLU A 224 -12.05 25.10 -27.04
CA GLU A 224 -12.56 25.99 -26.00
C GLU A 224 -13.32 27.18 -26.61
N GLU A 225 -12.84 27.75 -27.71
CA GLU A 225 -13.54 28.78 -28.49
C GLU A 225 -14.84 28.24 -29.08
N LEU A 226 -14.83 27.03 -29.65
CA LEU A 226 -16.05 26.40 -30.15
C LEU A 226 -17.02 26.11 -29.01
N LYS A 227 -16.55 25.61 -27.86
CA LYS A 227 -17.39 25.41 -26.67
C LYS A 227 -17.99 26.72 -26.17
N ALA A 228 -17.23 27.81 -26.17
CA ALA A 228 -17.70 29.13 -25.78
C ALA A 228 -18.66 29.75 -26.82
N GLN A 229 -18.45 29.50 -28.11
CA GLN A 229 -19.40 29.87 -29.17
C GLN A 229 -20.67 29.01 -29.13
N THR A 230 -20.54 27.74 -28.75
CA THR A 230 -21.62 26.81 -28.45
C THR A 230 -21.98 26.83 -26.96
N ASN A 231 -21.99 28.00 -26.33
CA ASN A 231 -22.77 28.23 -25.12
C ASN A 231 -24.27 28.12 -25.49
N PHE A 232 -24.71 26.90 -25.77
CA PHE A 232 -26.08 26.53 -25.58
C PHE A 232 -26.29 26.43 -24.07
N ASP A 233 -27.26 27.17 -23.55
CA ASP A 233 -27.88 26.88 -22.28
C ASP A 233 -28.18 25.37 -22.22
N GLU A 234 -27.37 24.64 -21.46
CA GLU A 234 -27.47 23.20 -21.25
C GLU A 234 -28.82 22.83 -20.60
N GLY A 235 -29.55 23.83 -20.09
CA GLY A 235 -30.92 23.75 -19.59
C GLY A 235 -32.05 24.02 -20.59
N SER A 236 -31.80 24.60 -21.77
CA SER A 236 -32.89 25.03 -22.69
C SER A 236 -33.07 24.14 -23.93
N LEU A 237 -32.02 23.42 -24.37
CA LEU A 237 -32.08 22.55 -25.54
C LEU A 237 -32.68 21.16 -25.30
N SER A 238 -32.68 20.67 -24.06
CA SER A 238 -33.18 19.31 -23.76
C SER A 238 -34.70 19.19 -23.91
N ALA A 239 -35.42 20.31 -23.89
CA ALA A 239 -36.89 20.33 -23.98
C ALA A 239 -37.46 20.21 -25.41
N ASN A 240 -36.68 20.47 -26.47
CA ASN A 240 -37.21 20.56 -27.85
C ASN A 240 -36.50 19.69 -28.92
N ILE A 241 -35.54 18.83 -28.54
CA ILE A 241 -34.88 17.94 -29.52
C ILE A 241 -35.73 16.69 -29.75
N THR A 242 -36.31 16.57 -30.93
CA THR A 242 -37.03 15.36 -31.34
C THR A 242 -36.10 14.13 -31.31
N PRO A 243 -36.57 12.95 -30.88
CA PRO A 243 -35.72 11.75 -30.77
C PRO A 243 -35.14 11.30 -32.12
N ALA A 244 -35.78 11.67 -33.24
CA ALA A 244 -35.27 11.43 -34.59
C ALA A 244 -34.07 12.33 -34.92
N ALA A 245 -34.09 13.60 -34.54
CA ALA A 245 -32.94 14.50 -34.71
C ALA A 245 -31.74 14.06 -33.87
N ARG A 246 -31.97 13.53 -32.66
CA ARG A 246 -30.90 12.97 -31.82
C ARG A 246 -30.28 11.72 -32.46
N LYS A 247 -31.08 10.81 -33.00
CA LYS A 247 -30.57 9.62 -33.72
C LYS A 247 -29.77 10.02 -34.97
N ALA A 248 -30.25 11.00 -35.75
CA ALA A 248 -29.53 11.48 -36.93
C ALA A 248 -28.21 12.18 -36.57
N ALA A 249 -28.17 12.96 -35.49
CA ALA A 249 -26.94 13.58 -34.99
C ALA A 249 -25.93 12.54 -34.48
N LEU A 250 -26.42 11.51 -33.77
CA LEU A 250 -25.58 10.39 -33.33
C LEU A 250 -25.07 9.54 -34.49
N GLN A 251 -25.88 9.36 -35.54
CA GLN A 251 -25.45 8.71 -36.78
C GLN A 251 -24.38 9.54 -37.50
N ARG A 252 -24.58 10.86 -37.61
CA ARG A 252 -23.62 11.75 -38.26
C ARG A 252 -22.29 11.83 -37.51
N THR A 253 -22.34 11.89 -36.17
CA THR A 253 -21.11 11.86 -35.33
C THR A 253 -20.44 10.50 -35.41
N ARG A 254 -21.20 9.39 -35.45
CA ARG A 254 -20.64 8.07 -35.72
C ARG A 254 -19.97 8.01 -37.09
N ASP A 255 -20.62 8.50 -38.13
CA ASP A 255 -20.09 8.47 -39.50
C ASP A 255 -18.85 9.36 -39.63
N GLU A 256 -18.83 10.52 -38.97
CA GLU A 256 -17.66 11.41 -38.90
C GLU A 256 -16.50 10.78 -38.11
N LEU A 257 -16.78 10.10 -37.00
CA LEU A 257 -15.77 9.37 -36.24
C LEU A 257 -15.22 8.18 -37.02
N ILE A 258 -16.09 7.45 -37.74
CA ILE A 258 -15.67 6.37 -38.65
C ILE A 258 -14.80 6.97 -39.74
N HIS A 259 -15.21 8.07 -40.37
CA HIS A 259 -14.45 8.74 -41.41
C HIS A 259 -13.10 9.24 -40.90
N TRP A 260 -13.05 9.85 -39.71
CA TRP A 260 -11.81 10.29 -39.08
C TRP A 260 -10.89 9.12 -38.73
N VAL A 261 -11.45 8.02 -38.20
CA VAL A 261 -10.66 6.81 -37.92
C VAL A 261 -10.13 6.20 -39.21
N GLU A 262 -10.96 6.10 -40.26
CA GLU A 262 -10.54 5.63 -41.58
C GLU A 262 -9.48 6.53 -42.19
N GLU A 263 -9.64 7.86 -42.12
CA GLU A 263 -8.66 8.85 -42.59
C GLU A 263 -7.36 8.77 -41.78
N LYS A 264 -7.42 8.58 -40.45
CA LYS A 264 -6.23 8.41 -39.61
C LYS A 264 -5.57 7.05 -39.80
N LEU A 265 -6.31 5.99 -40.09
CA LEU A 265 -5.74 4.68 -40.44
C LEU A 265 -5.12 4.70 -41.85
N VAL A 266 -5.75 5.36 -42.82
CA VAL A 266 -5.20 5.60 -44.16
C VAL A 266 -3.98 6.52 -44.08
N SER A 267 -4.03 7.56 -43.25
CA SER A 267 -2.88 8.44 -43.00
C SER A 267 -1.77 7.72 -42.23
N ALA A 268 -2.07 6.85 -41.27
CA ALA A 268 -1.05 6.02 -40.61
C ALA A 268 -0.45 4.97 -41.58
N GLY A 269 -1.20 4.54 -42.59
CA GLY A 269 -0.73 3.67 -43.68
C GLY A 269 0.00 4.41 -44.82
N SER A 270 -0.29 5.69 -45.06
CA SER A 270 0.35 6.52 -46.09
C SER A 270 1.43 7.47 -45.56
N HIS A 271 1.48 7.73 -44.25
CA HIS A 271 2.50 8.58 -43.62
C HIS A 271 3.78 7.81 -43.25
N GLU A 272 3.98 6.60 -43.80
CA GLU A 272 5.32 6.06 -44.01
C GLU A 272 5.99 6.67 -45.26
N ASP A 273 5.25 7.36 -46.16
CA ASP A 273 5.81 7.74 -47.48
C ASP A 273 5.65 9.22 -47.87
N SER A 274 5.33 10.10 -46.93
CA SER A 274 5.23 11.55 -47.20
C SER A 274 5.67 12.41 -46.00
N GLY A 275 6.93 12.24 -45.62
CA GLY A 275 7.59 13.04 -44.59
C GLY A 275 9.10 13.06 -44.80
N SER A 276 9.54 13.67 -45.90
CA SER A 276 10.95 14.04 -46.17
C SER A 276 11.98 12.90 -46.08
N ARG A 277 12.20 12.25 -47.23
CA ARG A 277 13.47 11.68 -47.66
C ARG A 277 14.65 12.50 -47.13
N LEU A 278 15.35 11.96 -46.14
CA LEU A 278 16.80 11.88 -46.22
C LEU A 278 17.05 10.45 -46.69
N ASP A 279 17.54 10.30 -47.92
CA ASP A 279 17.86 8.99 -48.51
C ASP A 279 18.76 8.19 -47.56
N LEU A 280 18.22 7.12 -46.99
CA LEU A 280 18.98 5.94 -46.59
C LEU A 280 18.41 4.82 -47.44
N ALA A 281 19.27 4.21 -48.24
CA ALA A 281 18.87 3.19 -49.20
C ALA A 281 18.29 1.99 -48.43
N PRO A 282 17.35 1.22 -49.00
CA PRO A 282 16.89 -0.03 -48.38
C PRO A 282 18.04 -1.02 -48.08
N GLU A 283 19.20 -0.87 -48.74
CA GLU A 283 20.44 -1.60 -48.44
C GLU A 283 21.00 -1.27 -47.04
N ASP A 284 20.87 -0.03 -46.55
CA ASP A 284 21.41 0.39 -45.24
C ASP A 284 20.65 -0.25 -44.05
N PHE A 285 19.37 -0.58 -44.24
CA PHE A 285 18.57 -1.30 -43.25
C PHE A 285 18.90 -2.80 -43.21
N GLU A 286 19.18 -3.41 -44.37
CA GLU A 286 19.67 -4.79 -44.42
C GLU A 286 21.10 -4.92 -43.89
N GLU A 287 21.98 -3.95 -44.17
CA GLU A 287 23.34 -3.94 -43.63
C GLU A 287 23.35 -3.70 -42.12
N SER A 288 22.54 -2.78 -41.61
CA SER A 288 22.45 -2.55 -40.16
C SER A 288 21.85 -3.73 -39.40
N THR A 289 20.90 -4.47 -39.99
CA THR A 289 20.39 -5.72 -39.39
C THR A 289 21.44 -6.83 -39.42
N ARG A 290 22.20 -6.98 -40.51
CA ARG A 290 23.33 -7.92 -40.58
C ARG A 290 24.42 -7.60 -39.56
N LEU A 291 24.81 -6.33 -39.43
CA LEU A 291 25.78 -5.89 -38.42
C LEU A 291 25.28 -6.15 -36.99
N PHE A 292 23.97 -6.00 -36.75
CA PHE A 292 23.39 -6.32 -35.44
C PHE A 292 23.38 -7.83 -35.17
N GLU A 293 23.11 -8.65 -36.19
CA GLU A 293 23.21 -10.11 -36.09
C GLU A 293 24.65 -10.58 -35.87
N GLU A 294 25.62 -9.96 -36.53
CA GLU A 294 27.05 -10.21 -36.32
C GLU A 294 27.49 -9.84 -34.90
N GLN A 295 27.08 -8.67 -34.39
CA GLN A 295 27.35 -8.28 -33.00
C GLN A 295 26.70 -9.24 -32.01
N LYS A 296 25.47 -9.71 -32.28
CA LYS A 296 24.80 -10.70 -31.44
C LYS A 296 25.53 -12.04 -31.46
N ALA A 297 26.05 -12.46 -32.61
CA ALA A 297 26.85 -13.67 -32.75
C ALA A 297 28.20 -13.53 -32.00
N GLU A 298 28.86 -12.38 -32.09
CA GLU A 298 30.08 -12.08 -31.35
C GLU A 298 29.86 -12.13 -29.84
N VAL A 299 28.79 -11.50 -29.34
CA VAL A 299 28.43 -11.55 -27.91
C VAL A 299 28.11 -12.98 -27.48
N ALA A 300 27.45 -13.78 -28.32
CA ALA A 300 27.17 -15.18 -28.03
C ALA A 300 28.47 -16.02 -27.95
N GLN A 301 29.44 -15.77 -28.84
CA GLN A 301 30.75 -16.42 -28.81
C GLN A 301 31.55 -16.02 -27.56
N GLN A 302 31.64 -14.73 -27.26
CA GLN A 302 32.30 -14.24 -26.04
C GLN A 302 31.66 -14.81 -24.77
N TYR A 303 30.33 -14.96 -24.76
CA TYR A 303 29.63 -15.59 -23.63
C TYR A 303 29.92 -17.10 -23.55
N ALA A 304 30.02 -17.80 -24.67
CA ALA A 304 30.42 -19.20 -24.70
C ALA A 304 31.84 -19.39 -24.17
N GLU A 305 32.80 -18.58 -24.63
CA GLU A 305 34.19 -18.57 -24.14
C GLU A 305 34.26 -18.26 -22.64
N TYR A 306 33.48 -17.27 -22.18
CA TYR A 306 33.38 -16.95 -20.75
C TYR A 306 32.86 -18.15 -19.93
N VAL A 307 31.84 -18.85 -20.42
CA VAL A 307 31.28 -20.03 -19.75
C VAL A 307 32.30 -21.18 -19.75
N GLU A 308 33.04 -21.38 -20.83
CA GLU A 308 34.11 -22.39 -20.91
C GLU A 308 35.26 -22.06 -19.95
N ALA A 309 35.73 -20.82 -19.91
CA ALA A 309 36.74 -20.37 -18.97
C ALA A 309 36.29 -20.55 -17.51
N ARG A 310 35.02 -20.26 -17.22
CA ARG A 310 34.43 -20.47 -15.89
C ARG A 310 34.33 -21.95 -15.52
N LYS A 311 33.97 -22.81 -16.47
CA LYS A 311 33.98 -24.28 -16.27
C LYS A 311 35.41 -24.77 -16.01
N ALA A 312 36.38 -24.33 -16.81
CA ALA A 312 37.79 -24.69 -16.62
C ALA A 312 38.34 -24.23 -15.26
N LEU A 313 37.94 -23.04 -14.78
CA LEU A 313 38.30 -22.56 -13.45
C LEU A 313 37.67 -23.43 -12.35
N LEU A 314 36.38 -23.78 -12.49
CA LEU A 314 35.70 -24.67 -11.54
C LEU A 314 36.32 -26.07 -11.55
N ASP A 315 36.72 -26.59 -12.70
CA ASP A 315 37.42 -27.86 -12.83
C ASP A 315 38.80 -27.80 -12.17
N ALA A 316 39.57 -26.74 -12.39
CA ALA A 316 40.85 -26.52 -11.72
C ALA A 316 40.69 -26.39 -10.20
N ALA A 317 39.68 -25.64 -9.74
CA ALA A 317 39.36 -25.51 -8.32
C ALA A 317 38.89 -26.85 -7.72
N SER A 318 38.10 -27.64 -8.46
CA SER A 318 37.68 -28.96 -8.00
C SER A 318 38.86 -29.92 -7.86
N ARG A 319 39.81 -29.89 -8.80
CA ARG A 319 41.06 -30.66 -8.73
C ARG A 319 41.95 -30.21 -7.56
N ALA A 320 42.03 -28.90 -7.30
CA ALA A 320 42.77 -28.36 -6.16
C ALA A 320 42.12 -28.71 -4.81
N CYS A 321 40.80 -28.88 -4.78
CA CYS A 321 40.03 -29.26 -3.60
C CYS A 321 39.85 -30.77 -3.42
N GLN A 322 40.37 -31.61 -4.33
CA GLN A 322 40.36 -33.06 -4.12
C GLN A 322 41.35 -33.42 -3.01
N PRO A 323 40.93 -34.19 -2.00
CA PRO A 323 41.81 -34.61 -0.92
C PRO A 323 42.92 -35.52 -1.49
N LEU A 324 44.17 -35.13 -1.23
CA LEU A 324 45.37 -35.92 -1.52
C LEU A 324 45.25 -37.28 -0.82
N THR A 325 44.80 -38.28 -1.57
CA THR A 325 44.96 -39.69 -1.18
C THR A 325 46.44 -40.00 -1.30
N VAL A 326 47.12 -40.14 -0.17
CA VAL A 326 48.54 -40.48 -0.07
C VAL A 326 48.74 -41.96 -0.41
N PRO A 327 49.63 -42.30 -1.35
CA PRO A 327 50.48 -43.46 -1.19
C PRO A 327 51.93 -43.01 -0.95
N SER A 328 52.56 -43.70 -0.02
CA SER A 328 53.87 -43.44 0.56
C SER A 328 55.06 -43.69 -0.39
N LEU A 329 56.01 -42.73 -0.38
CA LEU A 329 57.48 -42.86 -0.51
C LEU A 329 58.10 -43.21 -1.90
N PRO A 330 59.40 -42.90 -2.17
CA PRO A 330 60.37 -42.01 -1.52
C PRO A 330 60.89 -40.84 -2.39
N LEU A 331 61.40 -39.83 -1.69
CA LEU A 331 62.27 -38.76 -2.19
C LEU A 331 63.52 -39.31 -2.88
N SER A 332 63.79 -38.84 -4.10
CA SER A 332 65.10 -38.96 -4.76
C SER A 332 65.63 -37.57 -5.10
N ASN A 333 66.84 -37.30 -4.63
CA ASN A 333 67.57 -36.03 -4.76
C ASN A 333 68.25 -35.90 -6.14
N ARG A 334 68.39 -34.62 -6.58
CA ARG A 334 69.48 -34.01 -7.40
C ARG A 334 69.47 -34.20 -8.95
N PRO A 335 70.14 -33.32 -9.75
CA PRO A 335 70.11 -31.83 -9.81
C PRO A 335 70.09 -31.24 -11.26
N THR A 336 69.85 -29.92 -11.36
CA THR A 336 70.22 -28.91 -12.41
C THR A 336 70.63 -29.35 -13.83
N SER A 337 69.96 -28.78 -14.85
CA SER A 337 70.66 -28.15 -15.98
C SER A 337 69.87 -26.99 -16.60
N ILE A 338 70.61 -25.93 -16.88
CA ILE A 338 70.29 -24.66 -17.54
C ILE A 338 70.05 -24.88 -19.04
N THR A 339 69.08 -24.19 -19.66
CA THR A 339 69.25 -23.51 -20.98
C THR A 339 68.17 -22.45 -21.22
N GLN A 340 68.58 -21.39 -21.90
CA GLN A 340 67.97 -20.06 -21.99
C GLN A 340 67.07 -19.85 -23.23
N LYS A 341 66.29 -18.75 -23.17
CA LYS A 341 65.91 -17.76 -24.21
C LYS A 341 64.85 -18.10 -25.29
N SER A 342 63.74 -17.34 -25.30
CA SER A 342 63.49 -16.26 -26.29
C SER A 342 62.12 -15.56 -26.07
N ASP A 343 62.19 -14.27 -25.73
CA ASP A 343 61.38 -13.09 -26.11
C ASP A 343 59.83 -13.00 -26.01
N ALA A 344 59.44 -12.01 -25.20
CA ALA A 344 58.49 -10.91 -25.46
C ALA A 344 56.97 -11.19 -25.56
N SER A 345 56.32 -11.12 -24.41
CA SER A 345 54.96 -10.60 -24.21
C SER A 345 54.96 -9.76 -22.92
N PRO A 346 54.26 -8.62 -22.81
CA PRO A 346 54.19 -7.87 -21.56
C PRO A 346 53.46 -8.72 -20.52
N GLU A 347 54.25 -9.34 -19.66
CA GLU A 347 53.82 -10.08 -18.48
C GLU A 347 52.90 -9.16 -17.64
N PRO A 348 51.64 -9.54 -17.39
CA PRO A 348 50.79 -8.78 -16.50
C PRO A 348 51.50 -8.78 -15.15
N GLN A 349 51.88 -7.59 -14.67
CA GLN A 349 52.58 -7.40 -13.40
C GLN A 349 51.96 -8.33 -12.37
N LEU A 350 52.70 -9.38 -11.97
CA LEU A 350 52.25 -10.30 -10.94
C LEU A 350 52.04 -9.45 -9.69
N LEU A 351 50.78 -9.18 -9.39
CA LEU A 351 50.37 -8.56 -8.13
C LEU A 351 51.04 -9.35 -7.02
N ASN A 352 51.84 -8.66 -6.22
CA ASN A 352 52.56 -9.25 -5.11
C ASN A 352 51.52 -9.98 -4.24
N PRO A 353 51.66 -11.29 -3.96
CA PRO A 353 50.62 -12.07 -3.28
C PRO A 353 50.25 -11.48 -1.91
N MET A 354 51.15 -10.73 -1.29
CA MET A 354 50.91 -9.96 -0.06
C MET A 354 49.95 -8.77 -0.25
N ASP A 355 49.99 -8.09 -1.39
CA ASP A 355 49.07 -6.97 -1.69
C ASP A 355 47.66 -7.50 -1.94
N VAL A 356 47.54 -8.64 -2.62
CA VAL A 356 46.26 -9.35 -2.82
C VAL A 356 45.67 -9.79 -1.48
N LEU A 357 46.46 -10.40 -0.60
CA LEU A 357 46.01 -10.78 0.74
C LEU A 357 45.54 -9.57 1.55
N SER A 358 46.31 -8.47 1.54
CA SER A 358 45.93 -7.25 2.26
C SER A 358 44.64 -6.62 1.72
N TYR A 359 44.41 -6.68 0.41
CA TYR A 359 43.17 -6.21 -0.22
C TYR A 359 41.98 -7.10 0.13
N THR A 360 42.18 -8.43 0.13
CA THR A 360 41.12 -9.36 0.53
C THR A 360 40.72 -9.19 1.99
N GLU A 361 41.68 -8.98 2.90
CA GLU A 361 41.41 -8.79 4.32
C GLU A 361 40.73 -7.42 4.59
N LYS A 362 41.19 -6.35 3.95
CA LYS A 362 40.67 -5.00 4.18
C LYS A 362 39.34 -4.73 3.48
N ASN A 363 39.12 -5.27 2.28
CA ASN A 363 37.96 -4.91 1.45
C ASN A 363 37.00 -6.08 1.22
N LEU A 364 37.51 -7.25 0.82
CA LEU A 364 36.65 -8.37 0.43
C LEU A 364 35.99 -9.05 1.64
N LEU A 365 36.73 -9.23 2.73
CA LEU A 365 36.27 -9.93 3.92
C LEU A 365 35.18 -9.14 4.68
N PRO A 366 35.29 -7.81 4.90
CA PRO A 366 34.20 -7.01 5.45
C PRO A 366 32.98 -6.95 4.54
N LEU A 367 33.18 -6.89 3.21
CA LEU A 367 32.08 -6.92 2.24
C LEU A 367 31.34 -8.26 2.27
N SER A 368 32.05 -9.38 2.39
CA SER A 368 31.41 -10.70 2.53
C SER A 368 30.61 -10.81 3.83
N LYS A 369 31.11 -10.22 4.93
CA LYS A 369 30.40 -10.17 6.22
C LYS A 369 29.15 -9.30 6.14
N SER A 370 29.23 -8.14 5.50
CA SER A 370 28.07 -7.25 5.32
C SER A 370 27.03 -7.88 4.39
N GLN A 371 27.45 -8.54 3.31
CA GLN A 371 26.56 -9.29 2.43
C GLN A 371 25.85 -10.42 3.18
N ARG A 372 26.57 -11.16 4.03
CA ARG A 372 25.97 -12.22 4.86
C ARG A 372 24.98 -11.65 5.87
N ALA A 373 25.31 -10.53 6.52
CA ALA A 373 24.41 -9.87 7.46
C ALA A 373 23.14 -9.37 6.76
N LEU A 374 23.27 -8.75 5.58
CA LEU A 374 22.14 -8.25 4.78
C LEU A 374 21.29 -9.41 4.26
N ALA A 375 21.90 -10.51 3.83
CA ALA A 375 21.17 -11.72 3.46
C ALA A 375 20.36 -12.27 4.64
N LEU A 376 20.95 -12.37 5.84
CA LEU A 376 20.24 -12.80 7.04
C LEU A 376 19.08 -11.86 7.40
N GLN A 377 19.27 -10.54 7.31
CA GLN A 377 18.20 -9.56 7.52
C GLN A 377 17.08 -9.73 6.49
N LYS A 378 17.43 -9.94 5.21
CA LYS A 378 16.45 -10.20 4.16
C LYS A 378 15.63 -11.45 4.44
N PHE A 379 16.26 -12.55 4.88
CA PHE A 379 15.55 -13.77 5.26
C PHE A 379 14.66 -13.59 6.49
N TYR A 380 15.11 -12.82 7.48
CA TYR A 380 14.30 -12.51 8.66
C TYR A 380 13.07 -11.67 8.28
N LEU A 381 13.26 -10.61 7.51
CA LEU A 381 12.19 -9.73 7.06
C LEU A 381 11.21 -10.45 6.13
N SER A 382 11.70 -11.27 5.20
CA SER A 382 10.81 -12.06 4.32
C SER A 382 10.03 -13.11 5.11
N GLY A 383 10.65 -13.73 6.11
CA GLY A 383 9.97 -14.66 7.03
C GLY A 383 8.93 -13.97 7.90
N LEU A 384 9.21 -12.77 8.40
CA LEU A 384 8.25 -11.96 9.17
C LEU A 384 7.07 -11.52 8.29
N LEU A 385 7.35 -10.99 7.10
CA LEU A 385 6.34 -10.56 6.14
C LEU A 385 5.48 -11.74 5.67
N GLY A 386 6.08 -12.92 5.46
CA GLY A 386 5.34 -14.15 5.14
C GLY A 386 4.41 -14.60 6.26
N LYS A 387 4.85 -14.51 7.52
CA LYS A 387 4.01 -14.80 8.70
C LYS A 387 2.85 -13.81 8.81
N GLU A 388 3.15 -12.51 8.68
CA GLU A 388 2.14 -11.45 8.74
C GLU A 388 1.10 -11.60 7.63
N LYS A 389 1.55 -11.83 6.39
CA LYS A 389 0.65 -12.12 5.26
C LYS A 389 -0.25 -13.32 5.53
N ALA A 390 0.30 -14.42 6.04
CA ALA A 390 -0.49 -15.61 6.37
C ALA A 390 -1.49 -15.36 7.52
N THR A 391 -1.12 -14.56 8.52
CA THR A 391 -2.05 -14.16 9.59
C THR A 391 -3.16 -13.26 9.07
N SER A 392 -2.84 -12.27 8.23
CA SER A 392 -3.82 -11.37 7.63
C SER A 392 -4.78 -12.12 6.71
N LEU A 393 -4.27 -13.04 5.88
CA LEU A 393 -5.13 -13.92 5.08
C LEU A 393 -6.07 -14.76 5.94
N ARG A 394 -5.58 -15.35 7.03
CA ARG A 394 -6.43 -16.14 7.93
C ARG A 394 -7.54 -15.29 8.55
N VAL A 395 -7.22 -14.06 8.99
CA VAL A 395 -8.21 -13.13 9.54
C VAL A 395 -9.22 -12.73 8.48
N LEU A 396 -8.78 -12.38 7.26
CA LEU A 396 -9.69 -12.01 6.18
C LEU A 396 -10.59 -13.16 5.72
N HIS A 397 -10.08 -14.40 5.70
CA HIS A 397 -10.91 -15.58 5.44
C HIS A 397 -11.96 -15.80 6.54
N ARG A 398 -11.57 -15.66 7.81
CA ARG A 398 -12.52 -15.74 8.92
C ARG A 398 -13.59 -14.66 8.83
N LEU A 399 -13.18 -13.41 8.55
CA LEU A 399 -14.12 -12.31 8.35
C LEU A 399 -15.06 -12.58 7.17
N ARG A 400 -14.54 -13.17 6.09
CA ARG A 400 -15.36 -13.58 4.94
C ARG A 400 -16.41 -14.61 5.34
N ASP A 401 -16.04 -15.60 6.15
CA ASP A 401 -16.96 -16.65 6.61
C ASP A 401 -18.00 -16.10 7.62
N GLU A 402 -17.62 -15.10 8.41
CA GLU A 402 -18.52 -14.40 9.36
C GLU A 402 -19.43 -13.37 8.65
N SER A 403 -19.04 -12.88 7.48
CA SER A 403 -19.77 -11.86 6.74
C SER A 403 -20.69 -12.43 5.68
N HIS A 404 -21.90 -11.87 5.61
CA HIS A 404 -22.88 -12.22 4.58
C HIS A 404 -22.79 -11.29 3.35
N LEU A 405 -21.99 -10.23 3.45
CA LEU A 405 -21.87 -9.18 2.45
C LEU A 405 -21.18 -9.65 1.15
N LEU A 406 -20.12 -10.46 1.25
CA LEU A 406 -19.42 -11.00 0.07
C LEU A 406 -20.25 -12.01 -0.74
N PRO A 407 -21.01 -12.94 -0.13
CA PRO A 407 -21.97 -13.78 -0.84
C PRO A 407 -23.10 -13.00 -1.53
N GLU A 408 -23.60 -11.94 -0.89
CA GLU A 408 -24.68 -11.11 -1.42
C GLU A 408 -24.21 -10.24 -2.59
N PHE A 409 -22.98 -9.72 -2.53
CA PHE A 409 -22.39 -8.86 -3.56
C PHE A 409 -21.07 -9.44 -4.10
N PRO A 410 -21.12 -10.53 -4.89
CA PRO A 410 -19.92 -11.16 -5.43
C PRO A 410 -19.30 -10.34 -6.57
N MET A 411 -18.01 -10.04 -6.46
CA MET A 411 -17.26 -9.36 -7.53
C MET A 411 -17.30 -10.18 -8.85
N PRO A 412 -17.68 -9.58 -10.00
CA PRO A 412 -17.85 -10.29 -11.27
C PRO A 412 -16.56 -10.89 -11.85
N ALA A 413 -15.39 -10.41 -11.42
CA ALA A 413 -14.08 -10.89 -11.85
C ALA A 413 -13.71 -12.27 -11.28
N ASN A 414 -14.30 -12.69 -10.16
CA ASN A 414 -14.00 -13.98 -9.51
C ASN A 414 -15.04 -15.07 -9.82
N GLN A 415 -15.97 -14.84 -10.76
CA GLN A 415 -16.91 -15.87 -11.15
C GLN A 415 -16.22 -16.97 -12.00
N PRO A 416 -16.37 -18.25 -11.64
CA PRO A 416 -15.82 -19.35 -12.45
C PRO A 416 -16.43 -19.43 -13.86
N ARG A 417 -17.57 -18.76 -14.09
CA ARG A 417 -18.22 -18.67 -15.42
C ARG A 417 -17.66 -17.54 -16.29
N SER A 418 -17.23 -16.40 -15.73
CA SER A 418 -16.61 -15.30 -16.49
C SER A 418 -15.16 -15.62 -16.89
N ASN A 419 -14.47 -16.45 -16.11
CA ASN A 419 -13.16 -16.98 -16.46
C ASN A 419 -13.20 -17.88 -17.72
N ARG A 420 -14.34 -18.47 -18.05
CA ARG A 420 -14.48 -19.31 -19.27
C ARG A 420 -14.65 -18.46 -20.53
N THR A 421 -15.28 -17.30 -20.45
CA THR A 421 -15.41 -16.35 -21.57
C THR A 421 -14.18 -15.45 -21.72
N ALA A 422 -13.55 -15.06 -20.61
CA ALA A 422 -12.27 -14.35 -20.62
C ALA A 422 -11.11 -15.23 -21.15
N ALA A 423 -11.07 -16.53 -20.79
CA ALA A 423 -10.07 -17.45 -21.35
C ALA A 423 -10.20 -17.65 -22.87
N THR A 424 -11.43 -17.58 -23.43
CA THR A 424 -11.62 -17.63 -24.89
C THR A 424 -11.24 -16.32 -25.60
N ALA A 425 -11.29 -15.18 -24.90
CA ALA A 425 -10.83 -13.90 -25.44
C ALA A 425 -9.30 -13.76 -25.35
N SER A 426 -8.68 -14.23 -24.27
CA SER A 426 -7.22 -14.24 -24.10
C SER A 426 -6.48 -15.22 -25.02
N LEU A 427 -7.15 -16.24 -25.58
CA LEU A 427 -6.53 -17.13 -26.56
C LEU A 427 -6.19 -16.45 -27.89
N ARG A 428 -6.78 -15.29 -28.19
CA ARG A 428 -6.52 -14.56 -29.45
C ARG A 428 -5.42 -13.51 -29.35
N HIS A 429 -4.88 -13.23 -28.15
CA HIS A 429 -3.83 -12.23 -27.95
C HIS A 429 -2.59 -12.78 -27.22
N ALA A 430 -2.44 -14.10 -27.14
CA ALA A 430 -1.26 -14.73 -26.59
C ALA A 430 -0.12 -14.80 -27.64
N ASN A 431 0.41 -13.64 -28.03
CA ASN A 431 1.78 -13.55 -28.49
C ASN A 431 2.40 -12.29 -27.85
N ASN A 432 3.29 -12.57 -26.90
CA ASN A 432 4.20 -11.65 -26.22
C ASN A 432 3.62 -10.86 -25.04
N PHE A 433 4.41 -10.88 -23.96
CA PHE A 433 4.35 -10.15 -22.70
C PHE A 433 3.72 -10.87 -21.49
N ALA A 434 4.64 -11.23 -20.59
CA ALA A 434 4.52 -11.39 -19.14
C ALA A 434 3.49 -12.41 -18.63
N GLU A 435 4.02 -13.50 -18.07
CA GLU A 435 3.39 -14.31 -17.04
C GLU A 435 2.64 -13.39 -16.06
N PRO A 436 1.31 -13.53 -15.89
CA PRO A 436 0.56 -12.64 -15.01
C PRO A 436 1.11 -12.86 -13.60
N THR A 437 1.79 -11.85 -13.07
CA THR A 437 2.16 -11.80 -11.66
C THR A 437 0.88 -12.07 -10.89
N LYS A 438 0.82 -13.23 -10.23
CA LYS A 438 -0.33 -13.62 -9.40
C LYS A 438 -0.55 -12.46 -8.44
N LYS A 439 -1.63 -11.70 -8.64
CA LYS A 439 -2.01 -10.62 -7.73
C LYS A 439 -2.03 -11.21 -6.33
N ASP A 440 -1.47 -10.48 -5.37
CA ASP A 440 -1.42 -10.94 -4.00
C ASP A 440 -2.84 -11.29 -3.52
N GLU A 441 -3.03 -12.49 -2.98
CA GLU A 441 -4.32 -12.99 -2.52
C GLU A 441 -4.98 -12.02 -1.54
N VAL A 442 -4.18 -11.36 -0.69
CA VAL A 442 -4.66 -10.33 0.25
C VAL A 442 -5.31 -9.17 -0.50
N ILE A 443 -4.66 -8.70 -1.56
CA ILE A 443 -5.16 -7.57 -2.37
C ILE A 443 -6.45 -7.99 -3.08
N SER A 444 -6.49 -9.20 -3.65
CA SER A 444 -7.70 -9.69 -4.32
C SER A 444 -8.92 -9.79 -3.39
N LEU A 445 -8.68 -10.19 -2.13
CA LEU A 445 -9.74 -10.32 -1.14
C LEU A 445 -10.17 -8.94 -0.63
N ALA A 446 -9.23 -8.02 -0.43
CA ALA A 446 -9.54 -6.63 -0.06
C ALA A 446 -10.31 -5.89 -1.17
N GLU A 447 -9.94 -6.09 -2.44
CA GLU A 447 -10.67 -5.57 -3.60
C GLU A 447 -12.11 -6.10 -3.61
N ALA A 448 -12.32 -7.39 -3.35
CA ALA A 448 -13.66 -8.00 -3.27
C ALA A 448 -14.52 -7.37 -2.17
N TRP A 449 -13.92 -7.10 -1.00
CA TRP A 449 -14.59 -6.45 0.11
C TRP A 449 -14.96 -5.00 -0.17
N ALA A 450 -14.05 -4.23 -0.78
CA ALA A 450 -14.31 -2.84 -1.16
C ALA A 450 -15.46 -2.76 -2.17
N PHE A 451 -15.45 -3.63 -3.18
CA PHE A 451 -16.55 -3.72 -4.16
C PHE A 451 -17.87 -4.07 -3.48
N ALA A 452 -17.88 -5.08 -2.62
CA ALA A 452 -19.10 -5.51 -1.96
C ALA A 452 -19.64 -4.44 -0.99
N SER A 453 -18.77 -3.67 -0.33
CA SER A 453 -19.21 -2.58 0.54
C SER A 453 -19.80 -1.42 -0.24
N ASP A 454 -19.22 -1.08 -1.39
CA ASP A 454 -19.72 -0.02 -2.25
C ASP A 454 -21.10 -0.42 -2.82
N GLU A 455 -21.24 -1.65 -3.30
CA GLU A 455 -22.50 -2.16 -3.86
C GLU A 455 -23.59 -2.28 -2.78
N ALA A 456 -23.24 -2.73 -1.56
CA ALA A 456 -24.17 -2.73 -0.43
C ALA A 456 -24.63 -1.31 -0.09
N GLY A 457 -23.72 -0.33 -0.07
CA GLY A 457 -24.06 1.07 0.17
C GLY A 457 -25.00 1.65 -0.89
N ILE A 458 -24.76 1.33 -2.16
CA ILE A 458 -25.66 1.74 -3.27
C ILE A 458 -27.02 1.07 -3.10
N SER A 459 -27.07 -0.23 -2.81
CA SER A 459 -28.32 -0.97 -2.61
C SER A 459 -29.14 -0.45 -1.44
N GLU A 460 -28.50 -0.14 -0.31
CA GLU A 460 -29.15 0.46 0.85
C GLU A 460 -29.68 1.87 0.51
N HIS A 461 -28.90 2.68 -0.19
CA HIS A 461 -29.32 4.01 -0.63
C HIS A 461 -30.56 3.93 -1.53
N GLU A 462 -30.54 3.08 -2.55
CA GLU A 462 -31.69 2.84 -3.43
C GLU A 462 -32.92 2.35 -2.65
N PHE A 463 -32.73 1.47 -1.66
CA PHE A 463 -33.82 1.00 -0.82
C PHE A 463 -34.43 2.13 0.02
N VAL A 464 -33.60 2.99 0.61
CA VAL A 464 -34.06 4.15 1.37
C VAL A 464 -34.79 5.13 0.47
N GLU A 465 -34.26 5.45 -0.71
CA GLU A 465 -34.92 6.33 -1.69
C GLU A 465 -36.29 5.78 -2.11
N GLN A 466 -36.39 4.48 -2.39
CA GLN A 466 -37.67 3.84 -2.71
C GLN A 466 -38.67 3.92 -1.54
N LYS A 467 -38.20 3.77 -0.31
CA LYS A 467 -39.05 3.91 0.89
C LYS A 467 -39.49 5.34 1.12
N LEU A 468 -38.61 6.31 0.89
CA LEU A 468 -38.93 7.73 0.96
C LEU A 468 -39.94 8.14 -0.11
N ALA A 469 -39.78 7.66 -1.35
CA ALA A 469 -40.75 7.88 -2.42
C ALA A 469 -42.14 7.33 -2.06
N LYS A 470 -42.21 6.09 -1.55
CA LYS A 470 -43.47 5.50 -1.06
C LYS A 470 -44.07 6.27 0.12
N GLY A 471 -43.23 6.76 1.03
CA GLY A 471 -43.65 7.63 2.13
C GLY A 471 -44.25 8.94 1.62
N TYR A 472 -43.60 9.58 0.65
CA TYR A 472 -44.07 10.81 0.04
C TYR A 472 -45.40 10.62 -0.70
N GLU A 473 -45.54 9.54 -1.46
CA GLU A 473 -46.81 9.15 -2.08
C GLU A 473 -47.91 8.94 -1.02
N SER A 474 -47.61 8.21 0.07
CA SER A 474 -48.56 8.00 1.15
C SER A 474 -48.98 9.29 1.84
N VAL A 475 -48.05 10.22 2.08
CA VAL A 475 -48.34 11.53 2.68
C VAL A 475 -49.17 12.38 1.74
N GLN A 476 -48.85 12.37 0.44
CA GLN A 476 -49.60 13.11 -0.56
C GLN A 476 -51.03 12.55 -0.70
N ASN A 477 -51.20 11.23 -0.66
CA ASN A 477 -52.52 10.60 -0.65
C ASN A 477 -53.31 10.99 0.60
N ALA A 478 -52.69 10.92 1.79
CA ALA A 478 -53.33 11.32 3.04
C ALA A 478 -53.72 12.82 3.03
N LYS A 479 -52.87 13.68 2.46
CA LYS A 479 -53.18 15.10 2.27
C LYS A 479 -54.38 15.29 1.34
N GLN A 480 -54.43 14.59 0.22
CA GLN A 480 -55.57 14.66 -0.71
C GLN A 480 -56.87 14.15 -0.07
N GLU A 481 -56.81 13.09 0.74
CA GLU A 481 -57.96 12.58 1.49
C GLU A 481 -58.41 13.58 2.55
N LEU A 482 -57.50 14.20 3.31
CA LEU A 482 -57.82 15.25 4.27
C LEU A 482 -58.44 16.47 3.59
N GLU A 483 -57.90 16.92 2.46
CA GLU A 483 -58.49 17.99 1.64
C GLU A 483 -59.89 17.60 1.12
N ALA A 484 -60.12 16.34 0.78
CA ALA A 484 -61.45 15.85 0.40
C ALA A 484 -62.43 15.88 1.59
N VAL A 485 -61.98 15.49 2.79
CA VAL A 485 -62.77 15.56 4.02
C VAL A 485 -63.05 17.00 4.44
N ALA A 486 -62.07 17.89 4.38
CA ALA A 486 -62.22 19.33 4.67
C ALA A 486 -63.23 19.99 3.70
N ARG A 487 -63.16 19.64 2.40
CA ARG A 487 -64.18 20.03 1.41
C ARG A 487 -65.56 19.50 1.74
N MET A 488 -65.71 18.25 2.18
CA MET A 488 -67.01 17.71 2.62
C MET A 488 -67.57 18.43 3.87
N LEU A 489 -66.68 18.87 4.76
CA LEU A 489 -67.01 19.60 5.99
C LEU A 489 -67.14 21.12 5.77
N ASN A 490 -66.97 21.62 4.54
CA ASN A 490 -66.96 23.05 4.20
C ASN A 490 -65.97 23.89 5.02
N GLN A 491 -64.86 23.29 5.45
CA GLN A 491 -63.75 23.99 6.07
C GLN A 491 -62.81 24.42 4.94
N ASN A 492 -62.94 25.66 4.49
CA ASN A 492 -62.00 26.22 3.51
C ASN A 492 -60.73 26.64 4.26
N ASP A 493 -59.63 25.91 4.06
CA ASP A 493 -58.29 26.19 4.61
C ASP A 493 -57.74 27.58 4.19
N GLU A 494 -58.37 28.25 3.22
CA GLU A 494 -58.11 29.64 2.84
C GLU A 494 -58.34 30.65 3.98
N SER A 495 -59.04 30.26 5.04
CA SER A 495 -59.27 31.12 6.21
C SER A 495 -58.13 31.09 7.24
N THR A 496 -57.27 30.06 7.23
CA THR A 496 -56.13 29.95 8.17
C THR A 496 -54.83 30.52 7.61
N MET A 497 -54.60 30.48 6.30
CA MET A 497 -53.34 30.98 5.70
C MET A 497 -53.28 32.50 5.53
N ARG A 498 -54.40 33.22 5.74
CA ARG A 498 -54.44 34.69 5.59
C ARG A 498 -54.15 35.46 6.89
N ASP A 499 -54.29 34.83 8.04
CA ASP A 499 -54.04 35.46 9.35
C ASP A 499 -52.59 35.32 9.84
N ASP A 500 -51.78 34.45 9.24
CA ASP A 500 -50.37 34.23 9.65
C ASP A 500 -49.36 35.23 9.04
N GLN A 501 -49.78 36.15 8.16
CA GLN A 501 -48.89 37.20 7.62
C GLN A 501 -48.71 38.42 8.54
N LYS A 502 -49.19 38.35 9.79
CA LYS A 502 -49.02 39.44 10.77
C LYS A 502 -48.42 38.95 12.10
N GLY A 503 -47.34 38.17 12.03
CA GLY A 503 -46.54 37.79 13.19
C GLY A 503 -45.05 37.88 12.87
N LYS A 504 -44.34 38.74 13.62
CA LYS A 504 -42.92 39.03 13.48
C LYS A 504 -42.03 37.81 13.73
N GLN A 505 -40.96 37.71 12.93
CA GLN A 505 -39.56 37.69 13.37
C GLN A 505 -39.34 37.48 14.89
N ASP A 506 -39.05 36.26 15.33
CA ASP A 506 -38.07 35.99 16.38
C ASP A 506 -37.62 34.52 16.40
N ASN A 507 -36.37 34.35 16.85
CA ASN A 507 -35.53 33.17 16.98
C ASN A 507 -36.17 31.91 17.61
N GLY A 508 -35.62 30.74 17.26
CA GLY A 508 -35.55 29.61 18.18
C GLY A 508 -35.58 28.21 17.56
N ASP A 509 -34.38 27.67 17.29
CA ASP A 509 -34.13 26.22 17.27
C ASP A 509 -34.63 25.56 18.57
N VAL A 510 -35.74 24.81 18.51
CA VAL A 510 -36.10 23.80 19.53
C VAL A 510 -36.93 22.70 18.86
N CYS A 511 -36.27 21.77 18.16
CA CYS A 511 -36.87 20.49 17.79
C CYS A 511 -36.45 19.41 18.79
N ALA A 512 -37.24 19.25 19.85
CA ALA A 512 -37.49 17.97 20.53
C ALA A 512 -38.39 18.24 21.73
N SER A 513 -39.60 17.67 21.74
CA SER A 513 -40.24 17.13 22.94
C SER A 513 -41.55 16.44 22.58
N GLU A 514 -41.60 15.15 22.92
CA GLU A 514 -42.79 14.33 23.01
C GLU A 514 -43.87 14.94 23.90
N GLY A 515 -45.13 14.61 23.56
CA GLY A 515 -46.13 14.17 24.53
C GLY A 515 -46.55 15.18 25.60
N ARG A 516 -47.67 15.89 25.34
CA ARG A 516 -48.73 16.05 26.34
C ARG A 516 -50.06 16.44 25.70
N MET A 517 -51.04 15.57 25.87
CA MET A 517 -52.46 15.92 25.81
C MET A 517 -52.75 16.98 26.88
N THR A 518 -53.27 18.14 26.48
CA THR A 518 -54.13 18.95 27.35
C THR A 518 -55.25 19.56 26.53
N ARG A 519 -56.48 19.14 26.88
CA ARG A 519 -57.73 19.75 26.45
C ARG A 519 -57.77 21.21 26.92
N SER A 520 -57.90 22.16 26.00
CA SER A 520 -58.38 23.50 26.30
C SER A 520 -59.61 23.80 25.45
N ARG A 521 -60.72 23.93 26.17
CA ARG A 521 -62.06 24.26 25.69
C ARG A 521 -62.16 25.78 25.79
N THR A 522 -62.12 26.48 24.67
CA THR A 522 -62.46 27.92 24.61
C THR A 522 -63.56 28.14 23.59
N LYS A 523 -64.72 28.54 24.11
CA LYS A 523 -65.82 29.15 23.38
C LYS A 523 -65.27 30.34 22.58
N LEU A 524 -65.40 30.29 21.27
CA LEU A 524 -65.42 31.48 20.42
C LEU A 524 -66.75 31.46 19.66
N GLU A 525 -67.42 32.61 19.66
CA GLU A 525 -68.71 32.83 19.05
C GLU A 525 -68.65 32.59 17.54
N GLN A 526 -69.49 31.66 17.06
CA GLN A 526 -69.73 31.45 15.64
C GLN A 526 -70.44 32.68 15.06
N ARG A 527 -69.72 33.46 14.25
CA ARG A 527 -70.37 34.17 13.14
C ARG A 527 -70.65 33.15 12.05
N GLU A 528 -71.93 32.88 11.82
CA GLU A 528 -72.41 31.99 10.78
C GLU A 528 -71.95 32.48 9.39
N ALA A 529 -70.96 31.81 8.81
CA ALA A 529 -70.80 31.77 7.36
C ALA A 529 -71.75 30.70 6.81
N GLN A 530 -72.59 31.06 5.85
CA GLN A 530 -73.58 30.15 5.28
C GLN A 530 -72.94 28.84 4.80
N PRO A 531 -73.46 27.66 5.19
CA PRO A 531 -72.96 26.40 4.69
C PRO A 531 -73.32 26.31 3.19
N LYS A 532 -72.31 26.28 2.33
CA LYS A 532 -72.46 25.98 0.90
C LYS A 532 -71.91 24.59 0.64
N GLY A 533 -72.79 23.60 0.48
CA GLY A 533 -72.41 22.24 0.12
C GLY A 533 -73.62 21.30 0.05
N PRO A 534 -73.43 20.04 -0.38
CA PRO A 534 -74.50 19.06 -0.56
C PRO A 534 -75.31 18.77 0.72
N TRP A 535 -74.74 19.09 1.88
CA TRP A 535 -75.34 18.88 3.21
C TRP A 535 -75.99 20.14 3.81
N ALA A 536 -75.98 21.28 3.11
CA ALA A 536 -76.54 22.54 3.60
C ALA A 536 -78.08 22.50 3.82
N GLY A 537 -78.76 21.49 3.29
CA GLY A 537 -80.21 21.31 3.43
C GLY A 537 -80.65 20.47 4.63
N LEU A 538 -79.72 19.92 5.42
CA LEU A 538 -80.05 18.99 6.52
C LEU A 538 -80.13 19.69 7.89
N ASN A 539 -80.80 20.85 7.95
CA ASN A 539 -81.14 21.48 9.23
C ASN A 539 -82.46 20.87 9.73
N GLY A 540 -82.39 20.08 10.79
CA GLY A 540 -83.46 19.24 11.30
C GLY A 540 -84.66 19.99 11.87
N THR A 541 -85.58 20.45 11.02
CA THR A 541 -86.97 20.72 11.41
C THR A 541 -87.86 19.63 10.87
N ILE A 542 -87.88 18.47 11.54
CA ILE A 542 -88.97 17.50 11.43
C ILE A 542 -90.16 18.12 12.16
N GLY A 543 -91.19 18.52 11.41
CA GLY A 543 -92.44 19.00 11.96
C GLY A 543 -93.19 17.88 12.69
N VAL A 544 -93.55 18.13 13.95
CA VAL A 544 -94.63 17.40 14.63
C VAL A 544 -95.93 17.95 14.07
N GLY A 545 -96.68 17.12 13.34
CA GLY A 545 -98.05 17.44 12.93
C GLY A 545 -99.02 17.19 14.08
N GLU A 546 -99.85 18.19 14.39
CA GLU A 546 -101.20 18.00 14.95
C GLU A 546 -102.22 17.86 13.82
#